data_AF-A0A6J5ZWU4-F1
#
_entry.id   AF-A0A6J5ZWU4-F1
#
_cell.length_a   1.000
_cell.length_b   1.000
_cell.length_c   1.000
_cell.angle_alpha   90.00
_cell.angle_beta   90.00
_cell.angle_gamma   90.00
#
_symmetry.space_group_name_H-M   'P 1'
#
loop_
_entity.id
_entity.type
_entity.pdbx_description
1 polymer ?
#
loop_
_entity_poly.entity_id
_entity_poly.type
_entity_poly.pdbx_seq_one_letter_code
_entity_poly.pdbx_strand_id
1 'polypeptide(L)'
;MIEKVAPIHAQMAADWNEGASGLDHARRLVSEYTDFWDVNGAVLRIMLLRADERDERFRQIRRDYNAPFMSAMVTKVHAAQDSGRLTTALDAEATAGAMLAALDRLPNYREGFEKRGTSREAMIETVARLLYSSLTGEPFG
;
A
#
# COMPACT_ATOMS: atom_id res chain seq x y z
N MET A 1 -3.18 14.25 -10.68
CA MET A 1 -3.20 12.86 -10.15
C MET A 1 -2.32 12.74 -8.92
N ILE A 2 -1.04 13.11 -9.01
CA ILE A 2 -0.10 13.11 -7.86
C ILE A 2 -0.62 13.97 -6.69
N GLU A 3 -1.12 15.18 -6.96
CA GLU A 3 -1.72 16.04 -5.92
C GLU A 3 -2.90 15.39 -5.19
N LYS A 4 -3.69 14.56 -5.87
CA LYS A 4 -4.87 13.90 -5.28
C LYS A 4 -4.50 12.74 -4.36
N VAL A 5 -3.32 12.14 -4.52
CA VAL A 5 -2.81 11.04 -3.67
C VAL A 5 -1.91 11.55 -2.54
N ALA A 6 -1.49 12.82 -2.58
CA ALA A 6 -0.63 13.42 -1.56
C ALA A 6 -1.13 13.24 -0.11
N PRO A 7 -2.44 13.35 0.21
CA PRO A 7 -2.93 13.05 1.56
C PRO A 7 -2.68 11.60 2.00
N ILE A 8 -2.80 10.65 1.06
CA ILE A 8 -2.57 9.22 1.32
C ILE A 8 -1.06 8.94 1.48
N HIS A 9 -0.20 9.63 0.70
CA HIS A 9 1.24 9.59 0.91
C HIS A 9 1.63 10.06 2.31
N ALA A 10 1.02 11.14 2.80
CA ALA A 10 1.28 11.65 4.14
C ALA A 10 0.87 10.64 5.23
N GLN A 11 -0.23 9.91 5.04
CA GLN A 11 -0.65 8.85 5.96
C GLN A 11 0.31 7.66 5.98
N MET A 12 0.86 7.28 4.83
CA MET A 12 1.90 6.25 4.77
C MET A 12 3.15 6.70 5.53
N ALA A 13 3.52 7.97 5.42
CA ALA A 13 4.70 8.53 6.09
C ALA A 13 4.54 8.70 7.61
N ALA A 14 3.31 8.76 8.13
CA ALA A 14 3.04 8.89 9.56
C ALA A 14 3.60 7.71 10.37
N ASP A 15 3.89 7.89 11.66
CA ASP A 15 4.37 6.81 12.53
C ASP A 15 3.24 5.82 12.85
N TRP A 16 3.54 4.52 12.75
CA TRP A 16 2.60 3.42 12.98
C TRP A 16 3.00 2.55 14.20
N ASN A 17 4.04 2.92 14.95
CA ASN A 17 4.62 2.06 15.98
C ASN A 17 3.84 1.95 17.30
N GLU A 18 2.61 2.46 17.39
CA GLU A 18 1.81 2.48 18.63
C GLU A 18 0.71 1.39 18.71
N GLY A 19 1.00 0.19 18.19
CA GLY A 19 0.15 -0.99 18.34
C GLY A 19 -1.23 -0.83 17.68
N ALA A 20 -2.32 -0.96 18.46
CA ALA A 20 -3.69 -0.86 17.94
C ALA A 20 -3.95 0.46 17.19
N SER A 21 -3.34 1.59 17.62
CA SER A 21 -3.47 2.86 16.90
C SER A 21 -2.79 2.80 15.52
N GLY A 22 -1.67 2.07 15.39
CA GLY A 22 -0.97 1.85 14.14
C GLY A 22 -1.78 1.02 13.13
N LEU A 23 -2.48 -0.01 13.61
CA LEU A 23 -3.38 -0.79 12.75
C LEU A 23 -4.57 0.07 12.28
N ASP A 24 -5.10 0.95 13.12
CA ASP A 24 -6.16 1.88 12.72
C ASP A 24 -5.69 2.90 11.66
N HIS A 25 -4.43 3.36 11.76
CA HIS A 25 -3.81 4.15 10.69
C HIS A 25 -3.72 3.36 9.38
N ALA A 26 -3.29 2.10 9.44
CA ALA A 26 -3.21 1.24 8.27
C ALA A 26 -4.60 1.02 7.62
N ARG A 27 -5.64 0.74 8.42
CA ARG A 27 -7.03 0.59 7.95
C ARG A 27 -7.52 1.84 7.25
N ARG A 28 -7.30 3.01 7.86
CA ARG A 28 -7.68 4.31 7.29
C ARG A 28 -6.99 4.53 5.95
N LEU A 29 -5.68 4.33 5.89
CA LEU A 29 -4.90 4.48 4.65
C LEU A 29 -5.45 3.57 3.54
N VAL A 30 -5.69 2.30 3.84
CA VAL A 30 -6.18 1.34 2.84
C VAL A 30 -7.60 1.69 2.38
N SER A 31 -8.46 2.16 3.29
CA SER A 31 -9.80 2.63 2.92
C SER A 31 -9.73 3.85 1.99
N GLU A 32 -8.96 4.87 2.36
CA GLU A 32 -8.84 6.10 1.56
C GLU A 32 -8.17 5.83 0.20
N TYR A 33 -7.20 4.92 0.16
CA TYR A 33 -6.59 4.46 -1.08
C TYR A 33 -7.59 3.71 -1.97
N THR A 34 -8.46 2.88 -1.37
CA THR A 34 -9.55 2.20 -2.09
C THR A 34 -10.55 3.22 -2.65
N ASP A 35 -10.91 4.25 -1.88
CA ASP A 35 -11.81 5.32 -2.34
C ASP A 35 -11.20 6.15 -3.46
N PHE A 36 -9.88 6.42 -3.38
CA PHE A 36 -9.14 7.05 -4.47
C PHE A 36 -9.20 6.22 -5.76
N TRP A 37 -9.05 4.90 -5.66
CA TRP A 37 -9.22 3.98 -6.78
C TRP A 37 -10.64 3.95 -7.34
N ASP A 38 -11.66 4.05 -6.49
CA ASP A 38 -13.06 4.10 -6.94
C ASP A 38 -13.35 5.33 -7.79
N VAL A 39 -12.81 6.47 -7.39
CA VAL A 39 -13.00 7.73 -8.12
C VAL A 39 -12.15 7.79 -9.40
N ASN A 40 -10.94 7.20 -9.41
CA ASN A 40 -9.96 7.42 -10.47
C ASN A 40 -9.60 6.16 -11.28
N GLY A 41 -10.27 5.03 -11.03
CA GLY A 41 -9.84 3.71 -11.50
C GLY A 41 -9.73 3.54 -13.01
N ALA A 42 -10.48 4.30 -13.82
CA ALA A 42 -10.31 4.27 -15.28
C ALA A 42 -8.95 4.85 -15.70
N VAL A 43 -8.56 5.99 -15.12
CA VAL A 43 -7.27 6.64 -15.41
C VAL A 43 -6.11 5.80 -14.89
N LEU A 44 -6.23 5.26 -13.68
CA LEU A 44 -5.20 4.42 -13.07
C LEU A 44 -4.99 3.13 -13.86
N ARG A 45 -6.06 2.48 -14.35
CA ARG A 45 -5.95 1.30 -15.23
C ARG A 45 -5.23 1.60 -16.55
N ILE A 46 -5.52 2.74 -17.19
CA ILE A 46 -4.79 3.17 -18.39
C ILE A 46 -3.32 3.41 -18.07
N MET A 47 -3.03 4.10 -16.97
CA MET A 47 -1.66 4.36 -16.53
C MET A 47 -0.87 3.07 -16.34
N LEU A 48 -1.45 2.09 -15.64
CA LEU A 48 -0.83 0.78 -15.41
C LEU A 48 -0.62 0.03 -16.73
N LEU A 49 -1.65 -0.07 -17.59
CA LEU A 49 -1.56 -0.76 -18.87
C LEU A 49 -0.43 -0.18 -19.75
N ARG A 50 -0.38 1.13 -19.90
CA ARG A 50 0.66 1.79 -20.72
C ARG A 50 2.06 1.60 -20.15
N ALA A 51 2.21 1.65 -18.83
CA ALA A 51 3.49 1.38 -18.19
C ALA A 51 3.96 -0.07 -18.43
N ASP A 52 3.03 -1.03 -18.44
CA ASP A 52 3.31 -2.45 -18.70
C ASP A 52 3.62 -2.71 -20.19
N GLU A 53 2.99 -1.98 -21.11
CA GLU A 53 3.32 -1.93 -22.54
C GLU A 53 4.67 -1.23 -22.85
N ARG A 54 5.41 -0.84 -21.80
CA ARG A 54 6.74 -0.24 -21.87
C ARG A 54 6.77 1.20 -22.38
N ASP A 55 5.66 1.93 -22.30
CA ASP A 55 5.67 3.37 -22.55
C ASP A 55 6.43 4.09 -21.43
N GLU A 56 7.56 4.71 -21.77
CA GLU A 56 8.46 5.30 -20.79
C GLU A 56 7.85 6.50 -20.05
N ARG A 57 6.92 7.23 -20.68
CA ARG A 57 6.23 8.35 -20.02
C ARG A 57 5.35 7.84 -18.90
N PHE A 58 4.59 6.77 -19.16
CA PHE A 58 3.72 6.18 -18.16
C PHE A 58 4.50 5.42 -17.08
N ARG A 59 5.66 4.84 -17.41
CA ARG A 59 6.57 4.31 -16.40
C ARG A 59 7.12 5.39 -15.48
N GLN A 60 7.51 6.54 -16.03
CA GLN A 60 7.96 7.66 -15.21
C GLN A 60 6.83 8.14 -14.27
N ILE A 61 5.62 8.31 -14.79
CA ILE A 61 4.45 8.68 -13.98
C ILE A 61 4.21 7.65 -12.87
N ARG A 62 4.28 6.35 -13.17
CA ARG A 62 4.12 5.28 -12.17
C ARG A 62 5.24 5.31 -11.12
N ARG A 63 6.49 5.57 -11.52
CA ARG A 63 7.62 5.73 -10.60
C ARG A 63 7.39 6.91 -9.66
N ASP A 64 7.02 8.07 -10.19
CA ASP A 64 6.78 9.29 -9.40
C ASP A 64 5.59 9.13 -8.44
N TYR A 65 4.55 8.42 -8.90
CA TYR A 65 3.39 8.06 -8.09
C TYR A 65 3.76 7.10 -6.95
N ASN A 66 4.60 6.09 -7.20
CA ASN A 66 4.96 5.06 -6.22
C ASN A 66 6.09 5.45 -5.28
N ALA A 67 6.99 6.36 -5.69
CA ALA A 67 8.21 6.67 -4.94
C ALA A 67 7.96 7.11 -3.48
N PRO A 68 6.96 7.97 -3.18
CA PRO A 68 6.66 8.34 -1.79
C PRO A 68 6.20 7.16 -0.92
N PHE A 69 5.39 6.26 -1.48
CA PHE A 69 4.98 5.03 -0.79
C PHE A 69 6.18 4.13 -0.50
N MET A 70 6.99 3.86 -1.53
CA MET A 70 8.19 3.01 -1.40
C MET A 70 9.14 3.55 -0.32
N SER A 71 9.48 4.83 -0.38
CA SER A 71 10.40 5.46 0.59
C SER A 71 9.89 5.34 2.03
N ALA A 72 8.60 5.63 2.25
CA ALA A 72 7.99 5.53 3.58
C ALA A 72 7.92 4.07 4.08
N MET A 73 7.56 3.11 3.21
CA MET A 73 7.52 1.69 3.55
C MET A 73 8.90 1.12 3.90
N VAL A 74 9.92 1.43 3.09
CA VAL A 74 11.32 1.03 3.35
C VAL A 74 11.80 1.58 4.68
N THR A 75 11.51 2.85 4.96
CA THR A 75 11.85 3.49 6.24
C THR A 75 11.23 2.75 7.43
N LYS A 76 9.96 2.35 7.33
CA LYS A 76 9.29 1.55 8.38
C LYS A 76 9.95 0.19 8.57
N VAL A 77 10.25 -0.51 7.48
CA VAL A 77 10.90 -1.83 7.53
C VAL A 77 12.27 -1.72 8.22
N HIS A 78 13.08 -0.73 7.87
CA HIS A 78 14.36 -0.50 8.54
C HIS A 78 14.19 -0.18 10.02
N ALA A 79 13.25 0.69 10.41
CA ALA A 79 12.98 0.98 11.82
C ALA A 79 12.52 -0.28 12.60
N ALA A 80 11.74 -1.16 11.97
CA ALA A 80 11.34 -2.44 12.55
C ALA A 80 12.52 -3.41 12.70
N GLN A 81 13.45 -3.43 11.74
CA GLN A 81 14.69 -4.22 11.80
C GLN A 81 15.64 -3.71 12.89
N ASP A 82 15.85 -2.40 12.96
CA ASP A 82 16.71 -1.75 13.94
C ASP A 82 16.20 -1.95 15.38
N SER A 83 14.88 -2.05 15.55
CA SER A 83 14.24 -2.38 16.84
C SER A 83 14.13 -3.88 17.12
N GLY A 84 14.59 -4.74 16.20
CA GLY A 84 14.54 -6.19 16.35
C GLY A 84 13.14 -6.81 16.22
N ARG A 85 12.14 -6.03 15.81
CA ARG A 85 10.76 -6.52 15.57
C ARG A 85 10.60 -7.22 14.24
N LEU A 86 11.46 -6.90 13.27
CA LEU A 86 11.51 -7.59 11.98
C LEU A 86 12.90 -8.20 11.76
N THR A 87 12.95 -9.37 11.12
CA THR A 87 14.22 -10.01 10.76
C THR A 87 14.96 -9.23 9.66
N THR A 88 16.28 -9.15 9.78
CA THR A 88 17.17 -8.58 8.74
C THR A 88 17.37 -9.52 7.55
N ALA A 89 16.83 -10.74 7.60
CA ALA A 89 16.79 -11.64 6.45
C ALA A 89 15.80 -11.19 5.36
N LEU A 90 14.85 -10.32 5.69
CA LEU A 90 13.97 -9.68 4.72
C LEU A 90 14.63 -8.44 4.12
N ASP A 91 14.66 -8.36 2.80
CA ASP A 91 15.10 -7.16 2.09
C ASP A 91 14.01 -6.08 2.19
N ALA A 92 14.40 -4.85 2.59
CA ALA A 92 13.44 -3.78 2.86
C ALA A 92 12.75 -3.27 1.59
N GLU A 93 13.49 -3.16 0.49
CA GLU A 93 12.98 -2.71 -0.81
C GLU A 93 12.00 -3.73 -1.38
N ALA A 94 12.33 -5.02 -1.33
CA ALA A 94 11.47 -6.11 -1.77
C ALA A 94 10.20 -6.21 -0.91
N THR A 95 10.33 -6.04 0.42
CA THR A 95 9.19 -6.06 1.35
C THR A 95 8.24 -4.91 1.04
N ALA A 96 8.77 -3.68 0.89
CA ALA A 96 7.99 -2.51 0.50
C ALA A 96 7.32 -2.69 -0.87
N GLY A 97 8.05 -3.21 -1.86
CA GLY A 97 7.53 -3.46 -3.19
C GLY A 97 6.38 -4.46 -3.20
N ALA A 98 6.47 -5.54 -2.42
CA ALA A 98 5.40 -6.52 -2.26
C ALA A 98 4.15 -5.91 -1.60
N MET A 99 4.33 -5.09 -0.56
CA MET A 99 3.23 -4.42 0.13
C MET A 99 2.56 -3.35 -0.72
N LEU A 100 3.34 -2.59 -1.48
CA LEU A 100 2.78 -1.65 -2.45
C LEU A 100 1.99 -2.36 -3.55
N ALA A 101 2.49 -3.50 -4.04
CA ALA A 101 1.73 -4.31 -4.99
C ALA A 101 0.41 -4.83 -4.40
N ALA A 102 0.40 -5.26 -3.14
CA ALA A 102 -0.83 -5.65 -2.46
C ALA A 102 -1.83 -4.47 -2.37
N LEU A 103 -1.36 -3.31 -1.94
CA LEU A 103 -2.16 -2.08 -1.83
C LEU A 103 -2.73 -1.64 -3.20
N ASP A 104 -1.91 -1.64 -4.25
CA ASP A 104 -2.26 -1.14 -5.60
C ASP A 104 -3.18 -2.13 -6.36
N ARG A 105 -2.99 -3.44 -6.17
CA ARG A 105 -3.71 -4.46 -6.96
C ARG A 105 -5.03 -4.92 -6.34
N LEU A 106 -5.12 -5.06 -5.02
CA LEU A 106 -6.31 -5.65 -4.41
C LEU A 106 -7.61 -4.85 -4.63
N PRO A 107 -7.61 -3.51 -4.66
CA PRO A 107 -8.79 -2.74 -5.05
C PRO A 107 -9.32 -3.10 -6.44
N ASN A 108 -8.44 -3.45 -7.40
CA ASN A 108 -8.85 -3.88 -8.74
C ASN A 108 -9.56 -5.25 -8.75
N TYR A 109 -9.40 -6.05 -7.70
CA TYR A 109 -10.03 -7.37 -7.58
C TYR A 109 -11.34 -7.34 -6.76
N ARG A 110 -11.77 -6.16 -6.28
CA ARG A 110 -12.94 -6.01 -5.41
C ARG A 110 -14.21 -6.62 -6.01
N GLU A 111 -14.51 -6.33 -7.27
CA GLU A 111 -15.69 -6.91 -7.94
C GLU A 111 -15.65 -8.45 -7.93
N GLY A 112 -14.46 -9.03 -8.10
CA GLY A 112 -14.25 -10.48 -8.01
C GLY A 112 -14.45 -11.01 -6.59
N PHE A 113 -14.00 -10.28 -5.57
CA PHE A 113 -14.22 -10.62 -4.16
C PHE A 113 -15.71 -10.56 -3.79
N GLU A 114 -16.42 -9.50 -4.20
CA GLU A 114 -17.85 -9.31 -3.95
C GLU A 114 -18.68 -10.44 -4.57
N LYS A 115 -18.37 -10.85 -5.80
CA LYS A 115 -19.01 -12.00 -6.47
C LYS A 115 -18.82 -13.32 -5.72
N ARG A 116 -17.80 -13.43 -4.86
CA ARG A 116 -17.53 -14.60 -4.02
C ARG A 116 -17.99 -14.42 -2.56
N GLY A 117 -18.69 -13.32 -2.25
CA GLY A 117 -19.24 -13.04 -0.93
C GLY A 117 -18.27 -12.38 0.06
N THR A 118 -17.10 -11.92 -0.39
CA THR A 118 -16.15 -11.16 0.45
C THR A 118 -16.47 -9.67 0.39
N SER A 119 -16.59 -9.02 1.55
CA SER A 119 -16.92 -7.59 1.63
C SER A 119 -15.70 -6.68 1.40
N ARG A 120 -15.96 -5.41 1.10
CA ARG A 120 -14.93 -4.35 1.02
C ARG A 120 -14.16 -4.23 2.33
N GLU A 121 -14.86 -4.32 3.46
CA GLU A 121 -14.29 -4.22 4.81
C GLU A 121 -13.34 -5.37 5.10
N ALA A 122 -13.70 -6.60 4.70
CA ALA A 122 -12.82 -7.77 4.86
C ALA A 122 -11.53 -7.63 4.03
N MET A 123 -11.63 -7.09 2.81
CA MET A 123 -10.46 -6.77 1.99
C MET A 123 -9.58 -5.70 2.65
N ILE A 124 -10.18 -4.59 3.11
CA ILE A 124 -9.45 -3.51 3.79
C ILE A 124 -8.74 -4.03 5.03
N GLU A 125 -9.43 -4.80 5.86
CA GLU A 125 -8.85 -5.39 7.08
C GLU A 125 -7.66 -6.29 6.75
N THR A 126 -7.80 -7.16 5.75
CA THR A 126 -6.74 -8.08 5.34
C THR A 126 -5.51 -7.32 4.85
N VAL A 127 -5.71 -6.32 4.00
CA VAL A 127 -4.62 -5.51 3.44
C VAL A 127 -3.97 -4.67 4.52
N ALA A 128 -4.75 -4.03 5.39
CA ALA A 128 -4.24 -3.24 6.51
C ALA A 128 -3.34 -4.07 7.44
N ARG A 129 -3.75 -5.30 7.77
CA ARG A 129 -2.95 -6.23 8.59
C ARG A 129 -1.67 -6.68 7.88
N LEU A 130 -1.75 -6.98 6.59
CA LEU A 130 -0.57 -7.33 5.79
C LEU A 130 0.45 -6.19 5.80
N LEU A 131 0.00 -4.95 5.50
CA LEU A 131 0.86 -3.79 5.55
C LEU A 131 1.41 -3.54 6.94
N TYR A 132 0.55 -3.53 7.96
CA TYR A 132 0.95 -3.23 9.32
C TYR A 132 2.03 -4.21 9.81
N SER A 133 1.71 -5.50 9.80
CA SER A 133 2.61 -6.55 10.27
C SER A 133 3.92 -6.61 9.46
N SER A 134 3.85 -6.53 8.13
CA SER A 134 5.05 -6.65 7.29
C SER A 134 5.98 -5.44 7.36
N LEU A 135 5.44 -4.25 7.66
CA LEU A 135 6.21 -3.01 7.70
C LEU A 135 6.70 -2.66 9.10
N THR A 136 6.02 -3.10 10.18
CA THR A 136 6.37 -2.74 11.56
C THR A 136 6.88 -3.92 12.39
N GLY A 137 6.69 -5.16 11.92
CA GLY A 137 7.00 -6.38 12.67
C GLY A 137 5.97 -6.74 13.75
N GLU A 138 4.86 -6.00 13.81
CA GLU A 138 3.77 -6.31 14.74
C GLU A 138 3.07 -7.62 14.37
N PRO A 139 2.48 -8.34 15.33
CA PRO A 139 1.74 -9.56 15.05
C PRO A 139 0.62 -9.33 14.03
N PHE A 140 0.38 -10.33 13.18
CA PHE A 140 -0.68 -10.26 12.17
C PHE A 140 -2.10 -10.31 12.78
N GLY A 141 -2.23 -10.86 14.00
CA GLY A 141 -3.48 -11.17 14.71
C GLY A 141 -4.23 -9.98 15.28
#